data_AF-A0A0F9H6X1-F1
#
_entry.id   AF-A0A0F9H6X1-F1
#
_cell.length_a   1.000
_cell.length_b   1.000
_cell.length_c   1.000
_cell.angle_alpha   90.00
_cell.angle_beta   90.00
_cell.angle_gamma   90.00
#
_symmetry.space_group_name_H-M   'P 1'
#
loop_
_entity.id
_entity.type
_entity.pdbx_description
1 polymer ?
#
loop_
_entity_poly.entity_id
_entity_poly.type
_entity_poly.pdbx_seq_one_letter_code
_entity_poly.pdbx_strand_id
1 'polypeptide(L)'
;MAKVYNWQLGREMDYRFEEAHPQTQFAAVFNINRCIACQTCTMACKSTWTFSRGQEFMWWNNVETKPYGGYPHHWDVKLLQLLEEANPGGQVWNGGQQSDRQPYGVYQGQTIFEAAAADGNENALGYLPTDQEWTSPNLYEDTPKGPQGAPNEMHSKGTQLPEHNTWFFYLQRICNHCTYPACLAACPRNAIYKRPEDGIVLIDQERCRGYRKCVEQC
;
A
#
# COMPACT_ATOMS: atom_id res chain seq x y z
N MET A 1 -9.56 3.39 -21.51
CA MET A 1 -9.85 3.55 -20.07
C MET A 1 -11.03 4.50 -19.93
N ALA A 2 -11.86 4.29 -18.91
CA ALA A 2 -12.95 5.20 -18.55
C ALA A 2 -12.40 6.38 -17.73
N LYS A 3 -13.09 7.51 -17.76
CA LYS A 3 -12.81 8.67 -16.90
C LYS A 3 -13.64 8.54 -15.62
N VAL A 4 -12.97 8.52 -14.47
CA VAL A 4 -13.60 8.38 -13.16
C VAL A 4 -13.14 9.49 -12.22
N TYR A 5 -14.00 9.90 -11.28
CA TYR A 5 -13.65 10.95 -10.32
C TYR A 5 -12.90 10.39 -9.10
N ASN A 6 -11.64 10.79 -8.91
CA ASN A 6 -10.87 10.47 -7.71
C ASN A 6 -11.12 11.53 -6.64
N TRP A 7 -12.03 11.22 -5.72
CA TRP A 7 -12.41 12.11 -4.63
C TRP A 7 -11.27 12.40 -3.64
N GLN A 8 -10.26 11.54 -3.52
CA GLN A 8 -9.11 11.76 -2.64
C GLN A 8 -8.17 12.86 -3.17
N LEU A 9 -8.09 12.98 -4.50
CA LEU A 9 -7.28 13.99 -5.18
C LEU A 9 -8.10 15.20 -5.65
N GLY A 10 -9.42 15.06 -5.70
CA GLY A 10 -10.33 16.08 -6.20
C GLY A 10 -10.26 16.30 -7.71
N ARG A 11 -9.82 15.28 -8.49
CA ARG A 11 -9.68 15.37 -9.96
C ARG A 11 -10.08 14.07 -10.65
N GLU A 12 -10.35 14.16 -11.95
CA GLU A 12 -10.58 12.99 -12.81
C GLU A 12 -9.28 12.21 -13.05
N MET A 13 -9.40 10.90 -13.23
CA MET A 13 -8.31 10.02 -13.63
C MET A 13 -8.80 8.94 -14.60
N ASP A 14 -7.88 8.31 -15.31
CA ASP A 14 -8.17 7.13 -16.12
C ASP A 14 -8.24 5.87 -15.26
N TYR A 15 -9.26 5.04 -15.47
CA TYR A 15 -9.40 3.74 -14.83
C TYR A 15 -9.94 2.69 -15.81
N ARG A 16 -9.65 1.40 -15.59
CA ARG A 16 -10.04 0.35 -16.54
C ARG A 16 -11.57 0.21 -16.70
N PHE A 17 -12.31 0.45 -15.62
CA PHE A 17 -13.76 0.25 -15.57
C PHE A 17 -14.49 1.57 -15.38
N GLU A 18 -15.76 1.59 -15.79
CA GLU A 18 -16.66 2.71 -15.52
C GLU A 18 -16.83 2.94 -14.01
N GLU A 19 -17.17 4.18 -13.65
CA GLU A 19 -17.37 4.56 -12.25
C GLU A 19 -18.54 3.78 -11.63
N ALA A 20 -18.25 3.07 -10.54
CA ALA A 20 -19.23 2.29 -9.79
C ALA A 20 -18.89 2.31 -8.30
N HIS A 21 -19.89 2.64 -7.48
CA HIS A 21 -19.74 2.75 -6.03
C HIS A 21 -20.62 1.73 -5.31
N PRO A 22 -20.14 1.12 -4.22
CA PRO A 22 -20.97 0.26 -3.39
C PRO A 22 -21.99 1.09 -2.60
N GLN A 23 -23.06 0.45 -2.12
CA GLN A 23 -24.08 1.07 -1.25
C GLN A 23 -23.46 1.59 0.06
N THR A 24 -22.52 0.82 0.61
CA THR A 24 -21.69 1.21 1.74
C THR A 24 -20.24 0.77 1.52
N GLN A 25 -19.29 1.43 2.17
CA GLN A 25 -17.87 1.11 2.05
C GLN A 25 -17.32 0.69 3.40
N PHE A 26 -16.85 -0.55 3.50
CA PHE A 26 -16.03 -1.00 4.62
C PHE A 26 -14.79 -0.11 4.74
N ALA A 27 -14.53 0.37 5.96
CA ALA A 27 -13.36 1.17 6.29
C ALA A 27 -12.77 0.72 7.62
N ALA A 28 -11.46 0.77 7.73
CA ALA A 28 -10.72 0.53 8.96
C ALA A 28 -9.85 1.76 9.28
N VAL A 29 -9.81 2.13 10.56
CA VAL A 29 -8.96 3.22 11.07
C VAL A 29 -8.05 2.64 12.14
N PHE A 30 -6.74 2.68 11.90
CA PHE A 30 -5.72 2.21 12.83
C PHE A 30 -5.06 3.41 13.52
N ASN A 31 -5.17 3.48 14.84
CA ASN A 31 -4.51 4.53 15.62
C ASN A 31 -3.06 4.14 15.94
N ILE A 32 -2.13 4.67 15.15
CA ILE A 32 -0.69 4.39 15.31
C ILE A 32 -0.10 4.91 16.63
N ASN A 33 -0.78 5.82 17.34
CA ASN A 33 -0.35 6.26 18.68
C ASN A 33 -0.60 5.21 19.77
N ARG A 34 -1.40 4.17 19.47
CA ARG A 34 -1.76 3.09 20.42
C ARG A 34 -1.27 1.72 19.99
N CYS A 35 -0.76 1.59 18.77
CA CYS A 35 -0.19 0.34 18.31
C CYS A 35 1.06 0.03 19.14
N ILE A 36 1.21 -1.22 19.57
CA ILE A 36 2.37 -1.70 20.34
C ILE A 36 3.06 -2.89 19.65
N ALA A 37 2.73 -3.16 18.38
CA ALA A 37 3.24 -4.29 17.60
C ALA A 37 3.21 -5.66 18.32
N CYS A 38 2.18 -5.94 19.12
CA CYS A 38 2.06 -7.23 19.79
C CYS A 38 1.76 -8.41 18.85
N GLN A 39 1.57 -8.17 17.55
CA GLN A 39 1.27 -9.17 16.52
C GLN A 39 -0.02 -9.99 16.74
N THR A 40 -0.86 -9.64 17.72
CA THR A 40 -2.11 -10.37 18.00
C THR A 40 -3.07 -10.35 16.81
N CYS A 41 -3.23 -9.19 16.14
CA CYS A 41 -4.07 -9.06 14.96
C CYS A 41 -3.57 -9.90 13.78
N THR A 42 -2.25 -9.97 13.60
CA THR A 42 -1.58 -10.81 12.60
C THR A 42 -1.86 -12.27 12.84
N MET A 43 -1.68 -12.75 14.07
CA MET A 43 -1.93 -14.16 14.40
C MET A 43 -3.42 -14.52 14.39
N ALA A 44 -4.31 -13.61 14.78
CA ALA A 44 -5.75 -13.81 14.67
C ALA A 44 -6.18 -14.03 13.21
N CYS A 45 -5.69 -13.19 12.29
CA CYS A 45 -5.96 -13.34 10.86
C CYS A 45 -5.35 -14.64 10.32
N LYS A 46 -4.08 -14.91 10.65
CA LYS A 46 -3.34 -16.10 10.21
C LYS A 46 -4.05 -17.40 10.58
N SER A 47 -4.36 -17.54 11.86
CA SER A 47 -4.99 -18.75 12.41
C SER A 47 -6.42 -18.96 11.90
N THR A 48 -7.13 -17.90 11.54
CA THR A 48 -8.49 -17.98 11.01
C THR A 48 -8.51 -18.30 9.52
N TRP A 49 -7.65 -17.65 8.72
CA TRP A 49 -7.82 -17.60 7.26
C TRP A 49 -6.70 -18.22 6.44
N THR A 50 -5.44 -18.06 6.86
CA THR A 50 -4.26 -18.40 6.03
C THR A 50 -3.40 -19.51 6.64
N PHE A 51 -4.05 -20.47 7.31
CA PHE A 51 -3.40 -21.62 7.96
C PHE A 51 -3.21 -22.83 7.02
N SER A 52 -3.77 -22.81 5.81
CA SER A 52 -3.74 -23.96 4.90
C SER A 52 -2.44 -24.03 4.09
N ARG A 53 -2.16 -25.21 3.55
CA ARG A 53 -0.99 -25.45 2.69
C ARG A 53 -0.96 -24.49 1.49
N GLY A 54 0.19 -23.90 1.21
CA GLY A 54 0.38 -22.89 0.17
C GLY A 54 0.03 -21.47 0.60
N GLN A 55 -0.42 -21.26 1.83
CA GLN A 55 -0.75 -19.96 2.41
C GLN A 55 0.21 -19.57 3.55
N GLU A 56 1.30 -20.31 3.74
CA GLU A 56 2.24 -20.15 4.86
C GLU A 56 2.84 -18.74 4.88
N PHE A 57 3.14 -18.18 3.71
CA PHE A 57 3.63 -16.81 3.54
C PHE A 57 2.51 -15.77 3.35
N MET A 58 1.24 -16.14 3.50
CA MET A 58 0.15 -15.17 3.39
C MET A 58 -0.15 -14.56 4.76
N TRP A 59 0.24 -13.30 4.92
CA TRP A 59 -0.03 -12.47 6.10
C TRP A 59 -0.96 -11.32 5.71
N TRP A 60 -2.24 -11.62 5.51
CA TRP A 60 -3.23 -10.62 5.08
C TRP A 60 -3.41 -9.46 6.05
N ASN A 61 -3.12 -9.70 7.34
CA ASN A 61 -2.97 -8.67 8.35
C ASN A 61 -1.56 -8.77 8.91
N ASN A 62 -0.75 -7.75 8.72
CA ASN A 62 0.65 -7.73 9.15
C ASN A 62 0.95 -6.40 9.86
N VAL A 63 1.92 -6.42 10.78
CA VAL A 63 2.41 -5.22 11.45
C VAL A 63 3.90 -5.06 11.15
N GLU A 64 4.30 -3.87 10.73
CA GLU A 64 5.67 -3.55 10.33
C GLU A 64 6.22 -2.41 11.20
N THR A 65 7.51 -2.44 11.51
CA THR A 65 8.21 -1.32 12.13
C THR A 65 8.75 -0.37 11.07
N LYS A 66 8.29 0.88 11.05
CA LYS A 66 8.78 1.95 10.15
C LYS A 66 9.86 2.79 10.83
N PRO A 67 10.88 3.29 10.11
CA PRO A 67 10.95 3.41 8.64
C PRO A 67 11.48 2.17 7.91
N TYR A 68 12.01 1.19 8.62
CA TYR A 68 12.49 -0.05 8.00
C TYR A 68 11.35 -1.06 7.79
N GLY A 69 11.68 -2.34 7.67
CA GLY A 69 10.70 -3.39 7.45
C GLY A 69 9.96 -3.29 6.12
N GLY A 70 8.73 -3.79 6.11
CA GLY A 70 7.95 -3.99 4.88
C GLY A 70 7.61 -5.46 4.69
N TYR A 71 6.34 -5.74 4.39
CA TYR A 71 5.93 -7.05 3.91
C TYR A 71 5.06 -6.96 2.65
N PRO A 72 5.55 -7.35 1.46
CA PRO A 72 6.91 -7.82 1.14
C PRO A 72 8.02 -6.82 1.48
N HIS A 73 9.27 -7.30 1.58
CA HIS A 73 10.41 -6.46 1.97
C HIS A 73 10.48 -5.16 1.14
N HIS A 74 10.37 -4.02 1.84
CA HIS A 74 10.49 -2.66 1.29
C HIS A 74 9.52 -2.32 0.14
N TRP A 75 8.33 -2.95 0.12
CA TRP A 75 7.32 -2.73 -0.93
C TRP A 75 6.98 -1.24 -1.16
N ASP A 76 6.90 -0.45 -0.10
CA ASP A 76 6.53 0.96 -0.14
C ASP A 76 7.64 1.80 -0.76
N VAL A 77 8.89 1.63 -0.32
CA VAL A 77 10.05 2.36 -0.86
C VAL A 77 10.25 2.02 -2.34
N LYS A 78 10.08 0.76 -2.73
CA LYS A 78 10.19 0.31 -4.12
C LYS A 78 9.11 0.95 -5.00
N LEU A 79 7.85 0.96 -4.57
CA LEU A 79 6.78 1.63 -5.32
C LEU A 79 7.00 3.14 -5.42
N LEU A 80 7.47 3.79 -4.35
CA LEU A 80 7.82 5.21 -4.39
C LEU A 80 8.98 5.49 -5.35
N GLN A 81 9.97 4.60 -5.40
CA GLN A 81 11.08 4.71 -6.36
C GLN A 81 10.57 4.58 -7.80
N LEU A 82 9.69 3.62 -8.09
CA LEU A 82 9.08 3.49 -9.42
C LEU A 82 8.29 4.74 -9.82
N LEU A 83 7.55 5.34 -8.87
CA LEU A 83 6.81 6.58 -9.10
C LEU A 83 7.73 7.78 -9.35
N GLU A 84 8.89 7.84 -8.69
CA GLU A 84 9.91 8.86 -8.94
C GLU A 84 10.58 8.64 -10.30
N GLU A 85 10.88 7.40 -10.68
CA GLU A 85 11.45 7.06 -11.99
C GLU A 85 10.48 7.37 -13.14
N ALA A 86 9.18 7.13 -12.93
CA ALA A 86 8.13 7.43 -13.90
C ALA A 86 7.84 8.94 -14.03
N ASN A 87 8.03 9.71 -12.96
CA ASN A 87 7.76 11.15 -12.92
C ASN A 87 8.80 11.92 -12.09
N PRO A 88 10.05 12.05 -12.58
CA PRO A 88 11.15 12.58 -11.80
C PRO A 88 10.92 14.00 -11.30
N GLY A 89 11.00 14.20 -9.98
CA GLY A 89 10.73 15.47 -9.31
C GLY A 89 9.27 15.96 -9.40
N GLY A 90 8.38 15.16 -9.99
CA GLY A 90 6.99 15.54 -10.23
C GLY A 90 6.03 15.14 -9.11
N GLN A 91 6.49 14.41 -8.09
CA GLN A 91 5.69 13.99 -6.93
C GLN A 91 5.53 15.14 -5.92
N VAL A 92 4.85 16.20 -6.34
CA VAL A 92 4.75 17.47 -5.61
C VAL A 92 3.40 17.63 -4.91
N TRP A 93 3.46 18.07 -3.66
CA TRP A 93 2.30 18.51 -2.90
C TRP A 93 2.24 20.04 -2.84
N ASN A 94 1.20 20.65 -3.41
CA ASN A 94 1.02 22.08 -3.43
C ASN A 94 0.19 22.54 -2.21
N GLY A 95 0.89 22.97 -1.16
CA GLY A 95 0.28 23.49 0.06
C GLY A 95 -0.37 24.88 -0.06
N GLY A 96 -0.19 25.60 -1.18
CA GLY A 96 -0.75 26.93 -1.39
C GLY A 96 -2.20 26.94 -1.89
N GLN A 97 -2.72 25.79 -2.33
CA GLN A 97 -4.10 25.62 -2.79
C GLN A 97 -4.93 24.92 -1.71
N GLN A 98 -5.32 25.68 -0.69
CA GLN A 98 -6.14 25.18 0.41
C GLN A 98 -7.60 25.56 0.22
N SER A 99 -8.49 24.63 0.58
CA SER A 99 -9.93 24.85 0.68
C SER A 99 -10.50 24.01 1.80
N ASP A 100 -11.77 24.20 2.16
CA ASP A 100 -12.45 23.37 3.18
C ASP A 100 -12.40 21.87 2.84
N ARG A 101 -12.33 21.53 1.55
CA ARG A 101 -12.20 20.13 1.06
C ARG A 101 -10.75 19.68 0.86
N GLN A 102 -9.79 20.61 0.89
CA GLN A 102 -8.36 20.37 0.67
C GLN A 102 -7.56 21.12 1.75
N PRO A 103 -7.74 20.78 3.04
CA PRO A 103 -7.17 21.56 4.15
C PRO A 103 -5.64 21.56 4.16
N TYR A 104 -5.02 20.56 3.53
CA TYR A 104 -3.57 20.41 3.49
C TYR A 104 -2.96 20.83 2.16
N GLY A 105 -3.74 21.20 1.15
CA GLY A 105 -3.27 21.46 -0.21
C GLY A 105 -3.72 20.40 -1.22
N VAL A 106 -3.13 20.46 -2.42
CA VAL A 106 -3.46 19.56 -3.55
C VAL A 106 -2.23 18.77 -3.96
N TYR A 107 -2.38 17.46 -4.10
CA TYR A 107 -1.36 16.63 -4.72
C TYR A 107 -1.37 16.81 -6.24
N GLN A 108 -0.24 17.20 -6.80
CA GLN A 108 -0.07 17.43 -8.25
C GLN A 108 0.69 16.30 -8.94
N GLY A 109 1.26 15.35 -8.17
CA GLY A 109 1.97 14.19 -8.70
C GLY A 109 1.08 13.22 -9.48
N GLN A 110 1.75 12.22 -10.07
CA GLN A 110 1.09 11.13 -10.77
C GLN A 110 0.69 10.02 -9.80
N THR A 111 -0.49 9.46 -10.01
CA THR A 111 -0.94 8.20 -9.42
C THR A 111 -0.28 7.00 -10.11
N ILE A 112 -0.37 5.83 -9.48
CA ILE A 112 0.06 4.57 -10.12
C ILE A 112 -0.68 4.28 -11.43
N PHE A 113 -1.92 4.77 -11.61
CA PHE A 113 -2.67 4.60 -12.84
C PHE A 113 -2.11 5.49 -13.96
N GLU A 114 -1.81 6.75 -13.65
CA GLU A 114 -1.24 7.71 -14.60
C GLU A 114 0.20 7.34 -14.99
N ALA A 115 0.96 6.78 -14.04
CA ALA A 115 2.34 6.35 -14.24
C ALA A 115 2.48 4.96 -14.90
N ALA A 116 1.38 4.22 -15.12
CA ALA A 116 1.41 2.83 -15.59
C ALA A 116 2.19 2.64 -16.90
N ALA A 117 2.05 3.59 -17.84
CA ALA A 117 2.70 3.53 -19.15
C ALA A 117 4.23 3.58 -19.08
N ALA A 118 4.82 4.16 -18.03
CA ALA A 118 6.26 4.26 -17.88
C ALA A 118 6.94 2.88 -17.70
N ASP A 119 6.21 1.91 -17.15
CA ASP A 119 6.70 0.56 -16.84
C ASP A 119 6.14 -0.51 -17.80
N GLY A 120 5.51 -0.07 -18.90
CA GLY A 120 4.88 -0.98 -19.87
C GLY A 120 3.67 -1.75 -19.34
N ASN A 121 3.17 -1.38 -18.16
CA ASN A 121 2.00 -1.96 -17.54
C ASN A 121 0.72 -1.29 -18.06
N GLU A 122 -0.33 -2.08 -18.33
CA GLU A 122 -1.54 -1.57 -18.99
C GLU A 122 -2.47 -0.78 -18.06
N ASN A 123 -2.48 -1.07 -16.75
CA ASN A 123 -3.51 -0.57 -15.83
C ASN A 123 -2.96 0.23 -14.66
N ALA A 124 -1.91 -0.24 -13.99
CA ALA A 124 -1.24 0.51 -12.94
C ALA A 124 0.25 0.14 -12.89
N LEU A 125 1.07 1.11 -12.50
CA LEU A 125 2.46 0.93 -12.13
C LEU A 125 2.56 -0.04 -10.96
N GLY A 126 3.53 -0.93 -11.00
CA GLY A 126 3.79 -1.85 -9.91
C GLY A 126 4.93 -2.80 -10.24
N TYR A 127 5.24 -3.69 -9.32
CA TYR A 127 6.28 -4.69 -9.52
C TYR A 127 5.85 -6.01 -8.90
N LEU A 128 6.33 -7.11 -9.47
CA LEU A 128 6.08 -8.42 -8.90
C LEU A 128 7.16 -8.73 -7.85
N PRO A 129 6.83 -8.84 -6.55
CA PRO A 129 7.82 -9.14 -5.54
C PRO A 129 8.39 -10.55 -5.72
N THR A 130 9.69 -10.68 -5.50
CA THR A 130 10.41 -11.95 -5.55
C THR A 130 10.05 -12.84 -4.36
N ASP A 131 10.24 -14.15 -4.50
CA ASP A 131 9.95 -15.11 -3.42
C ASP A 131 10.74 -14.81 -2.14
N GLN A 132 11.96 -14.27 -2.27
CA GLN A 132 12.77 -13.86 -1.12
C GLN A 132 12.13 -12.71 -0.32
N GLU A 133 11.45 -11.77 -0.99
CA GLU A 133 10.80 -10.64 -0.32
C GLU A 133 9.57 -11.05 0.51
N TRP A 134 9.01 -12.24 0.23
CA TRP A 134 7.91 -12.83 1.01
C TRP A 134 8.39 -13.62 2.23
N THR A 135 9.70 -13.77 2.40
CA THR A 135 10.27 -14.38 3.61
C THR A 135 10.21 -13.42 4.79
N SER A 136 10.37 -13.90 6.03
CA SER A 136 10.57 -13.07 7.23
C SER A 136 9.64 -11.84 7.33
N PRO A 137 8.33 -12.03 7.60
CA PRO A 137 7.32 -10.97 7.51
C PRO A 137 7.50 -9.78 8.45
N ASN A 138 8.39 -9.92 9.44
CA ASN A 138 8.68 -8.91 10.45
C ASN A 138 10.19 -8.62 10.53
N LEU A 139 10.88 -8.73 9.40
CA LEU A 139 12.30 -8.35 9.29
C LEU A 139 12.46 -6.87 9.66
N TYR A 140 13.48 -6.56 10.46
CA TYR A 140 13.74 -5.22 11.02
C TYR A 140 12.70 -4.71 12.04
N GLU A 141 11.99 -5.62 12.73
CA GLU A 141 11.22 -5.27 13.93
C GLU A 141 12.10 -4.47 14.90
N ASP A 142 11.49 -3.46 15.55
CA ASP A 142 12.09 -2.54 16.52
C ASP A 142 13.41 -1.91 16.08
N THR A 143 13.70 -1.88 14.77
CA THR A 143 14.89 -1.24 14.24
C THR A 143 14.61 0.25 14.06
N PRO A 144 15.23 1.14 14.88
CA PRO A 144 15.04 2.57 14.74
C PRO A 144 15.79 3.13 13.54
N LYS A 145 15.34 4.29 13.04
CA LYS A 145 16.09 5.07 12.06
C LYS A 145 17.55 5.33 12.50
N GLY A 146 18.49 5.02 11.63
CA GLY A 146 19.91 5.38 11.76
C GLY A 146 20.26 6.79 11.24
N PRO A 147 21.55 7.19 11.28
CA PRO A 147 22.02 8.41 10.64
C PRO A 147 21.66 8.44 9.16
N GLN A 148 21.37 9.63 8.63
CA GLN A 148 20.99 9.78 7.23
C GLN A 148 22.12 9.30 6.31
N GLY A 149 21.79 8.40 5.38
CA GLY A 149 22.76 7.83 4.44
C GLY A 149 23.65 6.72 5.01
N ALA A 150 23.42 6.28 6.26
CA ALA A 150 24.15 5.19 6.89
C ALA A 150 23.21 4.05 7.31
N PRO A 151 22.80 3.17 6.37
CA PRO A 151 21.94 2.02 6.67
C PRO A 151 22.59 1.12 7.74
N ASN A 152 21.78 0.64 8.69
CA ASN A 152 22.19 -0.24 9.79
C ASN A 152 23.18 0.37 10.81
N GLU A 153 23.50 1.66 10.70
CA GLU A 153 24.24 2.36 11.75
C GLU A 153 23.27 2.97 12.75
N MET A 154 23.60 2.87 14.04
CA MET A 154 22.84 3.56 15.09
C MET A 154 23.45 4.93 15.35
N HIS A 155 22.62 5.89 15.76
CA HIS A 155 23.13 7.15 16.28
C HIS A 155 24.03 6.89 17.50
N SER A 156 25.28 7.32 17.43
CA SER A 156 26.28 7.07 18.49
C SER A 156 26.10 7.97 19.72
N LYS A 157 25.12 8.89 19.71
CA LYS A 157 24.79 9.82 20.80
C LYS A 157 23.34 9.61 21.19
N GLY A 158 23.05 9.67 22.49
CA GLY A 158 21.67 9.71 22.99
C GLY A 158 20.96 10.98 22.52
N THR A 159 19.62 10.93 22.47
CA THR A 159 18.79 12.07 22.07
C THR A 159 18.33 12.84 23.30
N GLN A 160 18.15 14.17 23.19
CA GLN A 160 17.52 15.00 24.20
C GLN A 160 16.40 15.81 23.53
N LEU A 161 15.24 15.88 24.18
CA LEU A 161 14.10 16.64 23.65
C LEU A 161 14.49 18.10 23.39
N PRO A 162 13.97 18.74 22.32
CA PRO A 162 12.87 18.27 21.46
C PRO A 162 13.29 17.39 20.27
N GLU A 163 14.57 17.05 20.14
CA GLU A 163 15.07 16.31 18.99
C GLU A 163 14.86 14.79 19.16
N HIS A 164 14.19 14.16 18.20
CA HIS A 164 14.03 12.71 18.12
C HIS A 164 14.95 12.15 17.03
N ASN A 165 16.23 11.99 17.35
CA ASN A 165 17.23 11.45 16.42
C ASN A 165 17.02 9.95 16.15
N THR A 166 16.32 9.26 17.04
CA THR A 166 16.03 7.83 16.95
C THR A 166 14.54 7.65 17.11
N TRP A 167 13.89 7.15 16.06
CA TRP A 167 12.45 6.90 16.06
C TRP A 167 12.12 5.66 15.25
N PHE A 168 11.05 5.00 15.67
CA PHE A 168 10.28 4.07 14.86
C PHE A 168 8.83 4.12 15.32
N PHE A 169 7.93 3.60 14.50
CA PHE A 169 6.54 3.35 14.91
C PHE A 169 6.01 2.10 14.20
N TYR A 170 4.87 1.62 14.67
CA TYR A 170 4.27 0.40 14.16
C TYR A 170 3.14 0.70 13.19
N LEU A 171 3.21 0.10 12.02
CA LEU A 171 2.22 0.23 10.96
C LEU A 171 1.53 -1.11 10.75
N GLN A 172 0.31 -1.22 11.25
CA GLN A 172 -0.58 -2.32 10.91
C GLN A 172 -1.15 -2.10 9.50
N ARG A 173 -1.14 -3.15 8.66
CA ARG A 173 -1.71 -3.12 7.31
C ARG A 173 -2.59 -4.33 7.03
N ILE A 174 -3.58 -4.07 6.19
CA ILE A 174 -4.50 -5.05 5.58
C ILE A 174 -4.73 -4.64 4.12
N CYS A 175 -5.50 -5.44 3.35
CA CYS A 175 -6.06 -4.96 2.10
C CYS A 175 -6.94 -3.72 2.35
N ASN A 176 -6.70 -2.64 1.61
CA ASN A 176 -7.42 -1.38 1.79
C ASN A 176 -8.81 -1.35 1.14
N HIS A 177 -9.18 -2.39 0.38
CA HIS A 177 -10.45 -2.47 -0.34
C HIS A 177 -10.80 -1.18 -1.09
N CYS A 178 -9.82 -0.65 -1.83
CA CYS A 178 -9.82 0.69 -2.42
C CYS A 178 -11.10 1.04 -3.20
N THR A 179 -11.41 2.33 -3.31
CA THR A 179 -12.48 2.84 -4.18
C THR A 179 -12.24 2.42 -5.63
N TYR A 180 -10.99 2.57 -6.08
CA TYR A 180 -10.51 2.14 -7.40
C TYR A 180 -9.37 1.12 -7.20
N PRO A 181 -9.65 -0.19 -7.07
CA PRO A 181 -8.62 -1.17 -6.81
C PRO A 181 -7.77 -1.44 -8.06
N ALA A 182 -6.46 -1.23 -7.96
CA ALA A 182 -5.53 -1.51 -9.05
C ALA A 182 -5.43 -3.01 -9.34
N CYS A 183 -5.48 -3.87 -8.32
CA CYS A 183 -5.55 -5.33 -8.49
C CYS A 183 -6.76 -5.78 -9.33
N LEU A 184 -7.92 -5.13 -9.16
CA LEU A 184 -9.14 -5.38 -9.92
C LEU A 184 -8.95 -4.97 -11.39
N ALA A 185 -8.39 -3.79 -11.62
CA ALA A 185 -8.02 -3.32 -12.95
C ALA A 185 -6.98 -4.21 -13.64
N ALA A 186 -6.02 -4.76 -12.90
CA ALA A 186 -4.93 -5.55 -13.46
C ALA A 186 -5.34 -6.99 -13.85
N CYS A 187 -6.41 -7.55 -13.28
CA CYS A 187 -6.76 -8.94 -13.50
C CYS A 187 -7.28 -9.18 -14.95
N PRO A 188 -6.58 -9.93 -15.81
CA PRO A 188 -7.02 -10.13 -17.20
C PRO A 188 -8.31 -10.97 -17.31
N ARG A 189 -8.65 -11.73 -16.26
CA ARG A 189 -9.80 -12.64 -16.19
C ARG A 189 -11.03 -12.05 -15.51
N ASN A 190 -10.91 -10.83 -14.98
CA ASN A 190 -11.94 -10.20 -14.14
C ASN A 190 -12.36 -11.11 -12.96
N ALA A 191 -11.41 -11.87 -12.40
CA ALA A 191 -11.64 -12.75 -11.25
C ALA A 191 -11.68 -11.98 -9.92
N ILE A 192 -11.29 -10.71 -9.93
CA ILE A 192 -11.38 -9.82 -8.78
C ILE A 192 -12.61 -8.96 -8.96
N TYR A 193 -13.39 -8.80 -7.89
CA TYR A 193 -14.60 -8.01 -7.89
C TYR A 193 -14.75 -7.25 -6.58
N LYS A 194 -15.49 -6.14 -6.62
CA LYS A 194 -15.86 -5.34 -5.45
C LYS A 194 -17.35 -5.56 -5.17
N ARG A 195 -17.69 -5.98 -3.96
CA ARG A 195 -19.07 -6.28 -3.57
C ARG A 195 -19.92 -5.01 -3.55
N PRO A 196 -21.11 -5.00 -4.17
CA PRO A 196 -21.96 -3.81 -4.23
C PRO A 196 -22.55 -3.41 -2.88
N GLU A 197 -22.71 -4.32 -1.93
CA GLU A 197 -23.35 -4.05 -0.64
C GLU A 197 -22.41 -3.36 0.37
N ASP A 198 -21.13 -3.73 0.41
CA ASP A 198 -20.19 -3.31 1.47
C ASP A 198 -18.80 -2.88 0.96
N GLY A 199 -18.57 -2.91 -0.35
CA GLY A 199 -17.33 -2.43 -0.95
C GLY A 199 -16.11 -3.31 -0.69
N ILE A 200 -16.29 -4.52 -0.13
CA ILE A 200 -15.20 -5.48 0.06
C ILE A 200 -14.74 -6.00 -1.30
N VAL A 201 -13.43 -5.95 -1.54
CA VAL A 201 -12.77 -6.49 -2.73
C VAL A 201 -12.37 -7.94 -2.46
N LEU A 202 -12.79 -8.85 -3.34
CA LEU A 202 -12.55 -10.29 -3.22
C LEU A 202 -11.95 -10.86 -4.51
N ILE A 203 -11.28 -11.99 -4.37
CA ILE A 203 -10.75 -12.80 -5.49
C ILE A 203 -11.58 -14.08 -5.58
N ASP A 204 -12.31 -14.24 -6.68
CA ASP A 204 -13.01 -15.47 -7.05
C ASP A 204 -12.01 -16.58 -7.34
N GLN A 205 -11.95 -17.58 -6.45
CA GLN A 205 -11.00 -18.68 -6.54
C GLN A 205 -11.31 -19.65 -7.69
N GLU A 206 -12.57 -19.77 -8.12
CA GLU A 206 -12.95 -20.63 -9.24
C GLU A 206 -12.54 -20.02 -10.58
N ARG A 207 -12.59 -18.69 -10.69
CA ARG A 207 -12.16 -17.94 -11.87
C ARG A 207 -10.67 -17.63 -11.88
N CYS A 208 -10.01 -17.56 -10.72
CA CYS A 208 -8.58 -17.30 -10.64
C CYS A 208 -7.76 -18.39 -11.35
N ARG A 209 -6.69 -17.99 -12.05
CA ARG A 209 -5.75 -18.89 -12.75
C ARG A 209 -4.28 -18.54 -12.50
N GLY A 210 -4.00 -17.69 -11.52
CA GLY A 210 -2.62 -17.43 -11.09
C GLY A 210 -1.77 -16.58 -12.04
N TYR A 211 -2.37 -15.69 -12.85
CA TYR A 211 -1.61 -14.77 -13.73
C TYR A 211 -0.76 -13.72 -12.99
N ARG A 212 -0.99 -13.53 -11.68
CA ARG A 212 -0.23 -12.65 -10.78
C ARG A 212 -0.15 -11.15 -11.15
N LYS A 213 -0.80 -10.70 -12.23
CA LYS A 213 -0.96 -9.27 -12.54
C LYS A 213 -1.59 -8.46 -11.41
N CYS A 214 -2.50 -9.06 -10.66
CA CYS A 214 -3.08 -8.44 -9.47
C CYS A 214 -2.11 -8.32 -8.29
N VAL A 215 -1.04 -9.12 -8.23
CA VAL A 215 0.02 -8.99 -7.22
C VAL A 215 1.01 -7.92 -7.64
N GLU A 216 1.34 -7.87 -8.93
CA GLU A 216 2.25 -6.88 -9.51
C GLU A 216 1.74 -5.44 -9.32
N GLN A 217 0.46 -5.21 -9.57
CA GLN A 217 -0.11 -3.86 -9.66
C GLN A 217 -0.95 -3.47 -8.43
N CYS A 218 -0.80 -4.15 -7.29
CA CYS A 218 -1.55 -3.83 -6.07
C CYS A 218 -0.89 -2.71 -5.25
#